data_AF-A0AAV9G190-F1
#
_entry.id   AF-A0AAV9G190-F1
#
_cell.length_a   1.000
_cell.length_b   1.000
_cell.length_c   1.000
_cell.angle_alpha   90.00
_cell.angle_beta   90.00
_cell.angle_gamma   90.00
#
_symmetry.space_group_name_H-M   'P 1'
#
loop_
_entity.id
_entity.type
_entity.pdbx_description
1 polymer ?
#
loop_
_entity_poly.entity_id
_entity_poly.type
_entity_poly.pdbx_seq_one_letter_code
_entity_poly.pdbx_strand_id
1 'polypeptide(L)'
;MARWDFFLVVDFEATCQEKGRIYPQEIIEFPAVLVDAATGSLVSAFRTYVRPRHHPQLTAFCKELTGIEQSQVDGGVGLGEALAKLDARLAAAGVARNRLAVVTWGDWDCKTMLESECRFKGIPKPEYFDRWVNLRIPFEAAFGPGRRNLQEAVKEAGLQWVGRLHCGLDDARNTAYLLVEVMRRGVAISITGSLAPALAPKEEGDEAPSQPQPQPQPQAQRVGLNLGMWAGGAGALPCCCFCGVASR
;
A
#
# COMPACT_ATOMS: atom_id res chain seq x y z
N MET A 1 -2.39 20.15 -11.60
CA MET A 1 -2.26 19.02 -10.64
C MET A 1 -2.64 19.53 -9.26
N ALA A 2 -3.44 18.77 -8.49
CA ALA A 2 -3.80 19.18 -7.14
C ALA A 2 -2.54 19.19 -6.26
N ARG A 3 -2.29 20.31 -5.58
CA ARG A 3 -1.17 20.47 -4.64
C ARG A 3 -1.63 19.99 -3.27
N TRP A 4 -0.99 18.93 -2.77
CA TRP A 4 -1.18 18.46 -1.40
C TRP A 4 -0.53 19.44 -0.43
N ASP A 5 -1.15 19.65 0.73
CA ASP A 5 -0.54 20.40 1.84
C ASP A 5 0.21 19.46 2.76
N PHE A 6 -0.32 18.23 2.92
CA PHE A 6 0.26 17.22 3.78
C PHE A 6 0.23 15.85 3.13
N PHE A 7 1.22 15.03 3.51
CA PHE A 7 1.23 13.59 3.29
C PHE A 7 1.07 12.87 4.63
N LEU A 8 0.22 11.85 4.66
CA LEU A 8 0.05 10.97 5.81
C LEU A 8 0.70 9.62 5.48
N VAL A 9 1.91 9.41 5.99
CA VAL A 9 2.65 8.17 5.75
C VAL A 9 2.22 7.12 6.78
N VAL A 10 1.79 5.95 6.33
CA VAL A 10 1.34 4.84 7.20
C VAL A 10 2.02 3.54 6.79
N ASP A 11 2.27 2.68 7.76
CA ASP A 11 2.84 1.34 7.58
C ASP A 11 2.31 0.44 8.72
N PHE A 12 1.33 -0.43 8.41
CA PHE A 12 0.65 -1.21 9.45
C PHE A 12 1.41 -2.48 9.77
N GLU A 13 1.53 -2.79 11.05
CA GLU A 13 1.85 -4.16 11.46
C GLU A 13 0.56 -4.94 11.71
N ALA A 14 0.55 -6.22 11.35
CA ALA A 14 -0.60 -7.08 11.49
C ALA A 14 -0.24 -8.45 12.05
N THR A 15 -1.25 -9.15 12.58
CA THR A 15 -1.09 -10.54 13.01
C THR A 15 -0.50 -11.38 11.89
N CYS A 16 0.43 -12.28 12.23
CA CYS A 16 1.07 -13.16 11.26
C CYS A 16 1.51 -14.47 11.91
N GLN A 17 1.87 -15.44 11.08
CA GLN A 17 2.38 -16.75 11.48
C GLN A 17 3.45 -17.20 10.50
N GLU A 18 4.36 -18.06 10.95
CA GLU A 18 5.53 -18.49 10.18
C GLU A 18 5.15 -19.18 8.86
N LYS A 19 4.08 -19.99 8.86
CA LYS A 19 3.65 -20.78 7.70
C LYS A 19 2.25 -20.41 7.25
N GLY A 20 2.15 -19.97 6.00
CA GLY A 20 0.88 -19.60 5.39
C GLY A 20 0.31 -18.28 5.92
N ARG A 21 -0.93 -17.99 5.54
CA ARG A 21 -1.62 -16.75 5.92
C ARG A 21 -2.54 -17.02 7.09
N ILE A 22 -2.51 -16.14 8.09
CA ILE A 22 -3.52 -16.09 9.13
C ILE A 22 -4.78 -15.40 8.57
N TYR A 23 -5.97 -15.95 8.87
CA TYR A 23 -7.24 -15.36 8.45
C TYR A 23 -8.24 -15.33 9.62
N PRO A 24 -8.95 -14.20 9.86
CA PRO A 24 -8.64 -12.89 9.28
C PRO A 24 -7.27 -12.39 9.76
N GLN A 25 -6.62 -11.58 8.94
CA GLN A 25 -5.46 -10.81 9.38
C GLN A 25 -5.98 -9.55 10.10
N GLU A 26 -5.33 -9.14 11.19
CA GLU A 26 -5.77 -8.01 12.03
C GLU A 26 -4.60 -7.07 12.29
N ILE A 27 -4.79 -5.76 12.11
CA ILE A 27 -3.83 -4.72 12.44
C ILE A 27 -3.55 -4.77 13.95
N ILE A 28 -2.28 -4.70 14.32
CA ILE A 28 -1.79 -4.71 15.71
C ILE A 28 -0.93 -3.49 16.05
N GLU A 29 -0.40 -2.79 15.05
CA GLU A 29 0.19 -1.45 15.20
C GLU A 29 -0.40 -0.51 14.14
N PHE A 30 -0.86 0.66 14.59
CA PHE A 30 -1.39 1.70 13.74
C PHE A 30 -0.55 2.97 13.90
N PRO A 31 0.50 3.15 13.07
CA PRO A 31 1.29 4.36 13.03
C PRO A 31 0.80 5.31 11.94
N ALA A 32 1.10 6.59 12.11
CA ALA A 32 0.99 7.58 11.05
C ALA A 32 2.01 8.69 11.25
N VAL A 33 2.69 9.10 10.18
CA VAL A 33 3.63 10.22 10.18
C VAL A 33 3.09 11.29 9.24
N LEU A 34 2.86 12.48 9.78
CA LEU A 34 2.40 13.62 9.01
C LEU A 34 3.61 14.40 8.49
N VAL A 35 3.68 14.60 7.17
CA VAL A 35 4.74 15.33 6.48
C VAL A 35 4.15 16.57 5.83
N ASP A 36 4.74 17.73 6.08
CA ASP A 36 4.41 18.98 5.40
C ASP A 36 4.95 18.95 3.97
N ALA A 37 4.06 19.10 2.98
CA ALA A 37 4.40 18.95 1.57
C ALA A 37 5.24 20.11 1.02
N ALA A 38 5.25 21.27 1.67
CA ALA A 38 6.02 22.43 1.23
C ALA A 38 7.47 22.37 1.71
N THR A 39 7.70 21.86 2.92
CA THR A 39 9.01 21.85 3.57
C THR A 39 9.66 20.47 3.61
N GLY A 40 8.88 19.40 3.45
CA GLY A 40 9.33 18.02 3.68
C GLY A 40 9.53 17.69 5.17
N SER A 41 9.10 18.57 6.08
CA SER A 41 9.27 18.34 7.52
C SER A 41 8.28 17.30 8.03
N LEU A 42 8.75 16.36 8.85
CA LEU A 42 7.89 15.46 9.61
C LEU A 42 7.30 16.27 10.78
N VAL A 43 6.06 16.74 10.64
CA VAL A 43 5.42 17.67 11.58
C VAL A 43 4.84 16.97 12.80
N SER A 44 4.46 15.70 12.66
CA SER A 44 3.85 14.93 13.74
C SER A 44 3.98 13.44 13.50
N ALA A 45 3.99 12.67 14.58
CA ALA A 45 3.95 11.22 14.56
C ALA A 45 2.87 10.73 15.53
N PHE A 46 2.12 9.73 15.08
CA PHE A 46 1.10 9.02 15.83
C PHE A 46 1.44 7.54 15.86
N ARG A 47 1.21 6.90 17.00
CA ARG A 47 1.24 5.46 17.14
C ARG A 47 0.19 5.04 18.16
N THR A 48 -0.53 3.98 17.85
CA THR A 48 -1.27 3.20 18.84
C THR A 48 -1.16 1.72 18.50
N TYR A 49 -1.12 0.88 19.52
CA TYR A 49 -1.33 -0.55 19.32
C TYR A 49 -2.82 -0.84 19.22
N VAL A 50 -3.16 -1.84 18.41
CA VAL A 50 -4.52 -2.28 18.16
C VAL A 50 -4.68 -3.68 18.75
N ARG A 51 -5.76 -3.88 19.50
CA ARG A 51 -6.08 -5.17 20.10
C ARG A 51 -6.83 -6.05 19.09
N PRO A 52 -6.22 -7.14 18.60
CA PRO A 52 -6.90 -8.09 17.73
C PRO A 52 -8.02 -8.80 18.50
N ARG A 53 -9.14 -9.10 17.82
CA ARG A 53 -10.32 -9.75 18.43
C ARG A 53 -10.46 -11.22 18.02
N HIS A 54 -9.98 -11.60 16.84
CA HIS A 54 -10.10 -12.97 16.33
C HIS A 54 -8.88 -13.80 16.72
N HIS A 55 -7.69 -13.21 16.62
CA HIS A 55 -6.42 -13.81 17.03
C HIS A 55 -5.79 -12.98 18.16
N PRO A 56 -6.39 -12.97 19.37
CA PRO A 56 -5.96 -12.10 20.46
C PRO A 56 -4.55 -12.44 20.97
N GLN A 57 -4.05 -13.66 20.73
CA GLN A 57 -2.73 -14.09 21.14
C GLN A 57 -1.77 -14.04 19.94
N LEU A 58 -0.72 -13.23 20.03
CA LEU A 58 0.29 -13.12 19.00
C LEU A 58 1.15 -14.38 18.96
N THR A 59 1.41 -14.88 17.75
CA THR A 59 2.34 -16.00 17.56
C THR A 59 3.76 -15.58 17.96
N ALA A 60 4.61 -16.55 18.31
CA ALA A 60 6.02 -16.27 18.60
C ALA A 60 6.71 -15.58 17.40
N PHE A 61 6.43 -16.07 16.19
CA PHE A 61 6.92 -15.48 14.94
C PHE A 61 6.49 -14.01 14.78
N CYS A 62 5.23 -13.68 15.06
CA CYS A 62 4.73 -12.31 14.94
C CYS A 62 5.44 -11.36 15.92
N LYS A 63 5.63 -11.79 17.17
CA LYS A 63 6.35 -11.01 18.18
C LYS A 63 7.83 -10.84 17.81
N GLU A 64 8.49 -11.88 17.32
CA GLU A 64 9.88 -11.80 16.88
C GLU A 64 10.04 -10.89 15.65
N LEU A 65 9.14 -11.01 14.67
CA LEU A 65 9.17 -10.20 13.46
C LEU A 65 8.95 -8.73 13.79
N THR A 66 7.84 -8.41 14.46
CA THR A 66 7.40 -7.01 14.68
C THR A 66 8.00 -6.35 15.92
N GLY A 67 8.50 -7.14 16.87
CA GLY A 67 8.95 -6.66 18.18
C GLY A 67 7.80 -6.22 19.09
N ILE A 68 6.54 -6.47 18.71
CA ILE A 68 5.37 -6.14 19.49
C ILE A 68 5.16 -7.21 20.55
N GLU A 69 5.10 -6.78 21.81
CA GLU A 69 4.83 -7.63 22.95
C GLU A 69 3.33 -7.86 23.14
N GLN A 70 2.97 -9.01 23.71
CA GLN A 70 1.57 -9.36 23.96
C GLN A 70 0.87 -8.31 24.84
N SER A 71 1.56 -7.77 25.84
CA SER A 71 1.02 -6.74 26.73
C SER A 71 0.66 -5.44 26.01
N GLN A 72 1.32 -5.13 24.89
CA GLN A 72 1.05 -3.93 24.11
C GLN A 72 -0.26 -4.05 23.33
N VAL A 73 -0.54 -5.22 22.75
CA VAL A 73 -1.83 -5.47 22.08
C VAL A 73 -2.96 -5.70 23.08
N ASP A 74 -2.67 -6.31 24.23
CA ASP A 74 -3.67 -6.48 25.31
C ASP A 74 -4.16 -5.14 25.84
N GLY A 75 -3.25 -4.17 26.00
CA GLY A 75 -3.53 -2.78 26.36
C GLY A 75 -3.89 -1.88 25.16
N GLY A 76 -3.93 -2.43 23.95
CA GLY A 76 -4.25 -1.71 22.72
C GLY A 76 -5.73 -1.35 22.61
N VAL A 77 -6.03 -0.46 21.66
CA VAL A 77 -7.41 -0.02 21.37
C VAL A 77 -8.06 -0.87 20.28
N GLY A 78 -9.37 -0.75 20.07
CA GLY A 78 -9.99 -1.33 18.87
C GLY A 78 -9.61 -0.54 17.61
N LEU A 79 -9.58 -1.19 16.43
CA LEU A 79 -9.23 -0.53 15.17
C LEU A 79 -10.10 0.72 14.89
N GLY A 80 -11.41 0.66 15.12
CA GLY A 80 -12.30 1.82 14.95
C GLY A 80 -11.93 3.00 15.85
N GLU A 81 -11.44 2.74 17.07
CA GLU A 81 -10.95 3.78 17.98
C GLU A 81 -9.58 4.31 17.52
N ALA A 82 -8.69 3.46 16.99
CA ALA A 82 -7.42 3.90 16.41
C ALA A 82 -7.64 4.89 15.25
N LEU A 83 -8.58 4.58 14.35
CA LEU A 83 -9.01 5.45 13.26
C LEU A 83 -9.57 6.78 13.80
N ALA A 84 -10.48 6.73 14.78
CA ALA A 84 -11.05 7.93 15.40
C ALA A 84 -9.99 8.80 16.10
N LYS A 85 -8.99 8.18 16.75
CA LYS A 85 -7.87 8.89 17.39
C LYS A 85 -7.00 9.60 16.36
N LEU A 86 -6.69 8.95 15.24
CA LEU A 86 -5.96 9.59 14.14
C LEU A 86 -6.77 10.76 13.58
N ASP A 87 -8.06 10.57 13.34
CA ASP A 87 -8.96 11.60 12.84
C ASP A 87 -9.00 12.84 13.73
N ALA A 88 -9.14 12.64 15.05
CA ALA A 88 -9.12 13.71 16.03
C ALA A 88 -7.79 14.48 16.01
N ARG A 89 -6.65 13.79 15.82
CA ARG A 89 -5.34 14.45 15.71
C ARG A 89 -5.20 15.26 14.41
N LEU A 90 -5.66 14.74 13.28
CA LEU A 90 -5.63 15.46 12.01
C LEU A 90 -6.49 16.73 12.09
N ALA A 91 -7.68 16.63 12.70
CA ALA A 91 -8.56 17.77 12.94
C ALA A 91 -7.91 18.81 13.87
N ALA A 92 -7.30 18.38 14.98
CA ALA A 92 -6.61 19.27 15.91
C ALA A 92 -5.39 19.96 15.29
N ALA A 93 -4.73 19.33 14.31
CA ALA A 93 -3.65 19.91 13.53
C ALA A 93 -4.13 20.83 12.39
N GLY A 94 -5.44 21.02 12.21
CA GLY A 94 -6.00 21.86 11.15
C GLY A 94 -5.81 21.29 9.74
N VAL A 95 -5.59 19.97 9.62
CA VAL A 95 -5.34 19.32 8.32
C VAL A 95 -6.64 19.17 7.55
N ALA A 96 -6.74 19.86 6.42
CA ALA A 96 -7.86 19.72 5.51
C ALA A 96 -7.76 18.38 4.75
N ARG A 97 -8.74 17.48 4.96
CA ARG A 97 -8.76 16.12 4.39
C ARG A 97 -8.67 16.08 2.86
N ASN A 98 -9.21 17.08 2.17
CA ASN A 98 -9.15 17.20 0.70
C ASN A 98 -7.78 17.67 0.18
N ARG A 99 -6.86 18.08 1.06
CA ARG A 99 -5.47 18.46 0.76
C ARG A 99 -4.46 17.55 1.46
N LEU A 100 -4.92 16.37 1.89
CA LEU A 100 -4.13 15.30 2.47
C LEU A 100 -4.05 14.13 1.50
N ALA A 101 -2.87 13.54 1.32
CA ALA A 101 -2.71 12.28 0.61
C ALA A 101 -2.07 11.23 1.52
N VAL A 102 -2.66 10.04 1.58
CA VAL A 102 -2.04 8.89 2.27
C VAL A 102 -0.90 8.36 1.43
N VAL A 103 0.22 8.00 2.06
CA VAL A 103 1.40 7.43 1.42
C VAL A 103 1.76 6.13 2.13
N THR A 104 2.04 5.10 1.36
CA THR A 104 2.46 3.77 1.83
C THR A 104 3.64 3.32 0.99
N TRP A 105 4.43 2.37 1.48
CA TRP A 105 5.49 1.79 0.63
C TRP A 105 4.89 0.98 -0.52
N GLY A 106 3.81 0.24 -0.28
CA GLY A 106 3.10 -0.54 -1.30
C GLY A 106 1.60 -0.50 -1.15
N ASP A 107 0.87 -1.25 -1.96
CA ASP A 107 -0.60 -1.26 -1.91
C ASP A 107 -1.17 -2.03 -0.72
N TRP A 108 -0.36 -2.81 -0.01
CA TRP A 108 -0.86 -3.77 0.98
C TRP A 108 -1.64 -3.07 2.11
N ASP A 109 -1.12 -1.99 2.70
CA ASP A 109 -1.72 -1.29 3.84
C ASP A 109 -3.15 -0.81 3.56
N CYS A 110 -3.34 -0.01 2.51
CA CYS A 110 -4.63 0.60 2.18
C CYS A 110 -5.54 -0.38 1.42
N LYS A 111 -5.02 -1.04 0.37
CA LYS A 111 -5.83 -1.88 -0.51
C LYS A 111 -6.23 -3.20 0.13
N THR A 112 -5.33 -3.79 0.92
CA THR A 112 -5.51 -5.15 1.44
C THR A 112 -5.82 -5.12 2.92
N MET A 113 -4.92 -4.60 3.76
CA MET A 113 -4.99 -4.78 5.21
C MET A 113 -6.15 -4.00 5.82
N LEU A 114 -6.12 -2.68 5.73
CA LEU A 114 -7.14 -1.81 6.32
C LEU A 114 -8.52 -2.03 5.71
N GLU A 115 -8.60 -2.15 4.38
CA GLU A 115 -9.85 -2.44 3.68
C GLU A 115 -10.46 -3.78 4.11
N SER A 116 -9.69 -4.87 4.10
CA SER A 116 -10.22 -6.19 4.43
C SER A 116 -10.67 -6.27 5.89
N GLU A 117 -9.91 -5.70 6.82
CA GLU A 117 -10.25 -5.75 8.23
C GLU A 117 -11.46 -4.87 8.57
N CYS A 118 -11.52 -3.65 8.04
CA CYS A 118 -12.68 -2.78 8.23
C CYS A 118 -13.95 -3.44 7.68
N ARG A 119 -13.88 -4.02 6.48
CA ARG A 119 -15.00 -4.75 5.88
C ARG A 119 -15.39 -5.98 6.70
N PHE A 120 -14.41 -6.77 7.15
CA PHE A 120 -14.66 -7.97 7.95
C PHE A 120 -15.30 -7.66 9.30
N LYS A 121 -14.91 -6.56 9.94
CA LYS A 121 -15.40 -6.15 11.27
C LYS A 121 -16.59 -5.18 11.22
N GLY A 122 -17.04 -4.76 10.04
CA GLY A 122 -18.09 -3.75 9.87
C GLY A 122 -17.70 -2.38 10.44
N ILE A 123 -16.42 -2.01 10.37
CA ILE A 123 -15.89 -0.74 10.88
C ILE A 123 -15.97 0.31 9.75
N PRO A 124 -16.60 1.47 9.98
CA PRO A 124 -16.55 2.59 9.03
C PRO A 124 -15.11 3.08 8.85
N LYS A 125 -14.64 3.06 7.60
CA LYS A 125 -13.30 3.51 7.22
C LYS A 125 -13.35 4.97 6.73
N PRO A 126 -12.44 5.85 7.16
CA PRO A 126 -12.34 7.20 6.62
C PRO A 126 -11.96 7.21 5.13
N GLU A 127 -12.69 7.98 4.33
CA GLU A 127 -12.56 8.03 2.86
C GLU A 127 -11.15 8.45 2.37
N TYR A 128 -10.38 9.18 3.17
CA TYR A 128 -9.03 9.58 2.78
C TYR A 128 -8.04 8.40 2.70
N PHE A 129 -8.42 7.21 3.21
CA PHE A 129 -7.69 5.96 2.98
C PHE A 129 -8.09 5.24 1.68
N ASP A 130 -9.11 5.71 0.96
CA ASP A 130 -9.58 5.06 -0.28
C ASP A 130 -8.70 5.39 -1.48
N ARG A 131 -7.79 6.36 -1.33
CA ARG A 131 -6.85 6.81 -2.35
C ARG A 131 -5.50 7.06 -1.69
N TRP A 132 -4.46 6.45 -2.24
CA TRP A 132 -3.11 6.53 -1.67
C TRP A 132 -2.04 6.67 -2.74
N VAL A 133 -0.86 7.05 -2.29
CA VAL A 133 0.39 6.99 -3.04
C VAL A 133 1.13 5.74 -2.60
N ASN A 134 1.18 4.74 -3.48
CA ASN A 134 2.19 3.70 -3.42
C ASN A 134 3.54 4.32 -3.84
N LEU A 135 4.41 4.55 -2.85
CA LEU A 135 5.66 5.29 -3.00
C LEU A 135 6.69 4.60 -3.90
N ARG A 136 6.56 3.29 -4.14
CA ARG A 136 7.43 2.58 -5.08
C ARG A 136 7.37 3.14 -6.49
N ILE A 137 6.20 3.60 -6.93
CA ILE A 137 6.02 4.14 -8.29
C ILE A 137 6.84 5.42 -8.50
N PRO A 138 6.67 6.50 -7.71
CA PRO A 138 7.50 7.69 -7.84
C PRO A 138 8.97 7.42 -7.45
N PHE A 139 9.25 6.44 -6.59
CA PHE A 139 10.63 6.01 -6.33
C PHE A 139 11.29 5.42 -7.58
N GLU A 140 10.63 4.50 -8.29
CA GLU A 140 11.14 3.93 -9.55
C GLU A 140 11.31 5.00 -10.64
N ALA A 141 10.46 6.04 -10.66
CA ALA A 141 10.64 7.18 -11.54
C ALA A 141 11.95 7.96 -11.26
N ALA A 142 12.42 7.98 -10.01
CA ALA A 142 13.64 8.70 -9.61
C ALA A 142 14.91 7.84 -9.64
N PHE A 143 14.79 6.52 -9.43
CA PHE A 143 15.91 5.58 -9.24
C PHE A 143 15.98 4.46 -10.27
N GLY A 144 15.03 4.43 -11.22
CA GLY A 144 14.90 3.38 -12.22
C GLY A 144 14.12 2.15 -11.71
N PRO A 145 13.57 1.35 -12.64
CA PRO A 145 12.76 0.19 -12.30
C PRO A 145 13.58 -0.88 -11.57
N GLY A 146 12.96 -1.56 -10.61
CA GLY A 146 13.64 -2.65 -9.89
C GLY A 146 12.85 -3.16 -8.69
N ARG A 147 12.93 -4.47 -8.44
CA ARG A 147 12.33 -5.06 -7.23
C ARG A 147 13.19 -4.70 -6.02
N ARG A 148 12.60 -3.99 -5.07
CA ARG A 148 13.22 -3.58 -3.81
C ARG A 148 12.22 -3.69 -2.66
N ASN A 149 12.71 -4.08 -1.49
CA ASN A 149 12.00 -3.79 -0.24
C ASN A 149 12.28 -2.36 0.23
N LEU A 150 11.60 -1.91 1.29
CA LEU A 150 11.73 -0.54 1.79
C LEU A 150 13.16 -0.23 2.25
N GLN A 151 13.81 -1.15 2.97
CA GLN A 151 15.16 -0.96 3.49
C GLN A 151 16.20 -0.80 2.36
N GLU A 152 16.07 -1.60 1.30
CA GLU A 152 16.91 -1.50 0.10
C GLU A 152 16.72 -0.14 -0.59
N ALA A 153 15.48 0.33 -0.72
CA ALA A 153 15.16 1.62 -1.33
C ALA A 153 15.70 2.80 -0.49
N VAL A 154 15.57 2.74 0.83
CA VAL A 154 16.17 3.72 1.77
C VAL A 154 17.68 3.77 1.59
N LYS A 155 18.34 2.62 1.57
CA LYS A 155 19.80 2.54 1.37
C LYS A 155 20.22 3.10 0.02
N GLU A 156 19.52 2.76 -1.05
CA GLU A 156 19.84 3.24 -2.40
C GLU A 156 19.62 4.75 -2.57
N ALA A 157 18.64 5.30 -1.86
CA ALA A 157 18.44 6.74 -1.78
C ALA A 157 19.59 7.49 -1.08
N GLY A 158 20.58 6.76 -0.53
CA GLY A 158 21.68 7.32 0.25
C GLY A 158 21.29 7.64 1.69
N LEU A 159 20.11 7.16 2.14
CA LEU A 159 19.62 7.35 3.50
C LEU A 159 20.07 6.19 4.39
N GLN A 160 20.19 6.46 5.68
CA GLN A 160 20.44 5.44 6.69
C GLN A 160 19.13 5.00 7.32
N TRP A 161 18.96 3.69 7.48
CA TRP A 161 17.81 3.15 8.21
C TRP A 161 17.83 3.60 9.66
N VAL A 162 16.71 4.12 10.15
CA VAL A 162 16.54 4.55 11.55
C VAL A 162 15.52 3.65 12.26
N GLY A 163 15.88 3.14 13.43
CA GLY A 163 14.99 2.32 14.25
C GLY A 163 14.99 0.84 13.87
N ARG A 164 13.91 0.14 14.22
CA ARG A 164 13.79 -1.32 14.07
C ARG A 164 12.97 -1.64 12.82
N LEU A 165 13.44 -2.57 11.98
CA LEU A 165 12.62 -3.12 10.88
C LEU A 165 11.35 -3.76 11.43
N HIS A 166 10.22 -3.60 10.74
CA HIS A 166 8.91 -4.13 11.14
C HIS A 166 8.40 -3.56 12.48
N CYS A 167 8.92 -2.41 12.89
CA CYS A 167 8.26 -1.53 13.85
C CYS A 167 7.52 -0.51 12.99
N GLY A 168 6.19 -0.56 12.96
CA GLY A 168 5.42 0.19 11.96
C GLY A 168 5.70 1.70 12.03
N LEU A 169 5.92 2.26 13.22
CA LEU A 169 6.29 3.67 13.34
C LEU A 169 7.67 4.00 12.75
N ASP A 170 8.64 3.12 12.89
CA ASP A 170 9.98 3.32 12.32
C ASP A 170 9.93 3.13 10.80
N ASP A 171 9.21 2.12 10.31
CA ASP A 171 9.01 1.88 8.87
C ASP A 171 8.28 3.08 8.22
N ALA A 172 7.24 3.62 8.86
CA ALA A 172 6.55 4.84 8.40
C ALA A 172 7.46 6.07 8.39
N ARG A 173 8.36 6.23 9.37
CA ARG A 173 9.36 7.32 9.38
C ARG A 173 10.37 7.19 8.26
N ASN A 174 10.90 5.99 8.02
CA ASN A 174 11.83 5.76 6.92
C ASN A 174 11.13 5.98 5.57
N THR A 175 9.88 5.56 5.43
CA THR A 175 9.05 5.86 4.26
C THR A 175 8.85 7.37 4.08
N ALA A 176 8.64 8.12 5.18
CA ALA A 176 8.55 9.57 5.13
C ALA A 176 9.86 10.25 4.67
N TYR A 177 11.02 9.80 5.17
CA TYR A 177 12.30 10.31 4.69
C TYR A 177 12.52 9.99 3.21
N LEU A 178 12.14 8.78 2.78
CA LEU A 178 12.22 8.38 1.39
C LEU A 178 11.31 9.23 0.49
N LEU A 179 10.09 9.51 0.94
CA LEU A 179 9.16 10.41 0.26
C LEU A 179 9.77 11.81 0.07
N VAL A 180 10.37 12.37 1.11
CA VAL A 180 11.02 13.68 1.06
C VAL A 180 12.20 13.68 0.09
N GLU A 181 13.01 12.61 0.06
CA GLU A 181 14.11 12.48 -0.89
C GLU A 181 13.63 12.38 -2.35
N VAL A 182 12.55 11.62 -2.59
CA VAL A 182 11.92 11.53 -3.91
C VAL A 182 11.38 12.91 -4.35
N MET A 183 10.73 13.66 -3.45
CA MET A 183 10.29 15.03 -3.71
C MET A 183 11.45 15.98 -4.00
N ARG A 184 12.56 15.88 -3.24
CA ARG A 184 13.77 16.68 -3.42
C ARG A 184 14.42 16.48 -4.79
N ARG A 185 14.25 15.29 -5.38
CA ARG A 185 14.68 14.96 -6.74
C ARG A 185 13.75 15.50 -7.84
N GLY A 186 12.68 16.22 -7.46
CA GLY A 186 11.75 16.85 -8.40
C GLY A 186 10.66 15.92 -8.92
N VAL A 187 10.48 14.73 -8.34
CA VAL A 187 9.40 13.83 -8.73
C VAL A 187 8.07 14.31 -8.14
N ALA A 188 7.08 14.52 -9.00
CA ALA A 188 5.74 14.89 -8.58
C ALA A 188 5.04 13.73 -7.88
N ILE A 189 4.52 13.98 -6.68
CA ILE A 189 3.78 12.99 -5.90
C ILE A 189 2.29 13.10 -6.21
N SER A 190 1.70 12.02 -6.72
CA SER A 190 0.28 11.94 -7.07
C SER A 190 -0.31 10.59 -6.65
N ILE A 191 -1.64 10.51 -6.54
CA ILE A 191 -2.35 9.28 -6.19
C ILE A 191 -2.04 8.20 -7.22
N THR A 192 -1.63 7.03 -6.76
CA THR A 192 -1.32 5.87 -7.60
C THR A 192 -2.20 4.66 -7.32
N GLY A 193 -2.89 4.63 -6.17
CA GLY A 193 -3.85 3.59 -5.80
C GLY A 193 -5.21 4.16 -5.43
N SER A 194 -6.26 3.39 -5.72
CA SER A 194 -7.65 3.74 -5.41
C SER A 194 -8.50 2.49 -5.18
N LEU A 195 -9.45 2.56 -4.24
CA LEU A 195 -10.51 1.56 -4.06
C LEU A 195 -11.74 1.85 -4.94
N ALA A 196 -11.91 3.08 -5.41
CA ALA A 196 -12.97 3.39 -6.36
C ALA A 196 -12.77 2.56 -7.64
N PRO A 197 -13.85 2.01 -8.24
CA PRO A 197 -13.77 1.37 -9.54
C PRO A 197 -13.09 2.30 -10.54
N ALA A 198 -12.20 1.76 -11.37
CA ALA A 198 -11.67 2.53 -12.50
C ALA A 198 -12.88 3.03 -13.30
N LEU A 199 -12.99 4.35 -13.46
CA LEU A 199 -13.98 4.90 -14.38
C LEU A 199 -13.68 4.26 -15.73
N ALA A 200 -14.68 3.58 -16.31
CA ALA A 200 -14.59 3.12 -17.68
C ALA A 200 -14.16 4.32 -18.54
N PRO A 201 -13.29 4.11 -19.55
CA PRO A 201 -13.00 5.16 -20.53
C PRO A 201 -14.35 5.74 -20.98
N LYS A 202 -14.51 7.06 -20.88
CA LYS A 202 -15.62 7.71 -21.55
C LYS A 202 -15.44 7.38 -23.02
N GLU A 203 -16.36 6.60 -23.59
CA GLU A 203 -16.46 6.48 -25.04
C GLU A 203 -16.59 7.92 -25.56
N GLU A 204 -15.55 8.40 -26.24
CA GLU A 204 -15.68 9.55 -27.12
C GLU A 204 -16.75 9.15 -28.13
N GLY A 205 -17.82 9.93 -28.22
CA GLY A 205 -18.91 9.65 -29.13
C GLY A 205 -18.38 9.68 -30.56
N ASP A 206 -18.16 8.51 -31.14
CA ASP A 206 -17.86 8.38 -32.56
C ASP A 206 -19.08 8.80 -33.37
N GLU A 207 -18.92 9.88 -34.12
CA GLU A 207 -19.76 10.20 -35.28
C GLU A 207 -19.84 8.97 -36.18
N ALA A 208 -21.07 8.60 -36.55
CA ALA A 208 -21.37 7.41 -37.35
C ALA A 208 -20.56 7.39 -38.67
N PRO A 209 -19.81 6.32 -38.97
CA PRO A 209 -19.11 6.23 -40.23
C PRO A 209 -20.09 5.92 -41.37
N SER A 210 -19.98 6.69 -42.44
CA SER A 210 -20.67 6.51 -43.71
C SER A 210 -20.32 5.16 -44.37
N GLN A 211 -21.34 4.48 -44.89
CA GLN A 211 -21.24 3.13 -45.45
C GLN A 211 -20.34 3.05 -46.70
N PRO A 212 -19.43 2.06 -46.82
CA PRO A 212 -18.79 1.73 -48.08
C PRO A 212 -19.61 0.73 -48.91
N GLN A 213 -19.67 0.96 -50.23
CA GLN A 213 -20.29 0.06 -51.22
C GLN A 213 -19.52 -1.27 -51.39
N PRO A 214 -20.19 -2.36 -51.78
CA PRO A 214 -19.58 -3.70 -51.81
C PRO A 214 -18.78 -3.95 -53.10
N GLN A 215 -17.61 -4.59 -52.96
CA GLN A 215 -16.87 -5.21 -54.06
C GLN A 215 -16.71 -6.73 -53.85
N PRO A 216 -16.57 -7.53 -54.93
CA PRO A 216 -16.79 -8.97 -54.91
C PRO A 216 -15.54 -9.78 -54.53
N GLN A 217 -15.77 -10.92 -53.86
CA GLN A 217 -14.76 -11.89 -53.42
C GLN A 217 -14.15 -12.72 -54.57
N PRO A 218 -12.89 -13.16 -54.39
CA PRO A 218 -12.48 -14.49 -54.85
C PRO A 218 -12.01 -15.42 -53.73
N GLN A 219 -12.04 -16.71 -54.08
CA GLN A 219 -12.07 -17.91 -53.25
C GLN A 219 -10.76 -18.27 -52.53
N ALA A 220 -10.96 -19.10 -51.49
CA ALA A 220 -9.99 -19.62 -50.55
C ALA A 220 -8.99 -20.63 -51.12
N GLN A 221 -7.80 -20.69 -50.52
CA GLN A 221 -6.96 -21.89 -50.48
C GLN A 221 -6.45 -22.14 -49.05
N ARG A 222 -6.63 -23.40 -48.64
CA ARG A 222 -6.22 -24.01 -47.37
C ARG A 222 -4.78 -24.51 -47.45
N VAL A 223 -3.99 -24.23 -46.41
CA VAL A 223 -2.88 -25.05 -45.88
C VAL A 223 -2.78 -24.64 -44.40
N GLY A 224 -2.70 -25.46 -43.35
CA GLY A 224 -2.38 -26.87 -43.18
C GLY A 224 -1.27 -26.99 -42.11
N LEU A 225 -1.57 -27.63 -40.96
CA LEU A 225 -0.66 -28.11 -39.89
C LEU A 225 -0.11 -27.02 -38.94
N ASN A 226 0.17 -27.25 -37.65
CA ASN A 226 0.50 -28.48 -36.93
C ASN A 226 0.25 -28.33 -35.40
N LEU A 227 -0.04 -29.45 -34.71
CA LEU A 227 -0.16 -29.56 -33.25
C LEU A 227 1.23 -29.60 -32.59
N GLY A 228 1.38 -28.93 -31.44
CA GLY A 228 2.54 -29.06 -30.56
C GLY A 228 2.14 -28.94 -29.08
N MET A 229 2.04 -30.08 -28.40
CA MET A 229 1.94 -30.23 -26.94
C MET A 229 3.30 -29.94 -26.29
N TRP A 230 3.35 -29.07 -25.28
CA TRP A 230 4.40 -29.09 -24.26
C TRP A 230 3.78 -29.06 -22.86
N ALA A 231 4.18 -30.06 -22.08
CA ALA A 231 3.68 -30.38 -20.76
C ALA A 231 4.49 -29.69 -19.66
N GLY A 232 3.78 -29.34 -18.59
CA GLY A 232 4.15 -29.55 -17.19
C GLY A 232 5.56 -29.20 -16.73
N GLY A 233 5.69 -28.05 -16.07
CA GLY A 233 6.78 -27.76 -15.13
C GLY A 233 6.19 -27.11 -13.87
N ALA A 234 5.73 -27.92 -12.93
CA ALA A 234 5.31 -27.46 -11.60
C ALA A 234 6.57 -27.17 -10.75
N GLY A 235 7.06 -25.93 -10.84
CA GLY A 235 8.04 -25.39 -9.91
C GLY A 235 7.33 -24.86 -8.67
N ALA A 236 7.57 -25.49 -7.52
CA ALA A 236 7.07 -25.04 -6.22
C ALA A 236 7.54 -23.59 -5.96
N LEU A 237 6.57 -22.68 -5.83
CA LEU A 237 6.82 -21.30 -5.39
C LEU A 237 7.25 -21.32 -3.92
N PRO A 238 8.34 -20.61 -3.55
CA PRO A 238 8.66 -20.40 -2.15
C PRO A 238 7.52 -19.64 -1.48
N CYS A 239 7.19 -20.04 -0.25
CA CYS A 239 6.09 -19.52 0.54
C CYS A 239 6.35 -18.04 0.88
N CYS A 240 5.81 -17.12 0.07
CA CYS A 240 5.86 -15.69 0.36
C CYS A 240 4.87 -15.36 1.50
N CYS A 241 5.38 -14.98 2.66
CA CYS A 241 4.60 -14.13 3.57
C CYS A 241 4.39 -12.79 2.85
N PHE A 242 3.13 -12.41 2.62
CA PHE A 242 2.74 -11.29 1.77
C PHE A 242 2.96 -9.91 2.44
N CYS A 243 3.94 -9.80 3.35
CA CYS A 243 4.51 -8.54 3.86
C CYS A 243 5.66 -8.03 2.97
N GLY A 244 6.01 -8.73 1.88
CA GLY A 244 7.03 -8.27 0.94
C GLY A 244 8.48 -8.50 1.37
N VAL A 245 8.72 -9.33 2.39
CA VAL A 245 10.07 -9.76 2.79
C VAL A 245 10.14 -11.29 2.77
N ALA A 246 11.12 -11.84 2.06
CA ALA A 246 11.49 -13.24 2.21
C ALA A 246 12.18 -13.41 3.57
N SER A 247 11.64 -14.25 4.44
CA SER A 247 12.40 -14.73 5.60
C SER A 247 13.50 -15.64 5.07
N ARG A 248 14.74 -15.11 5.09
CA ARG A 248 16.05 -15.74 4.86
C ARG A 248 16.12 -16.88 3.83
#